data_AF-A0A5N0VNF3-F1
#
_entry.id   AF-A0A5N0VNF3-F1
#
_cell.length_a   1.000
_cell.length_b   1.000
_cell.length_c   1.000
_cell.angle_alpha   90.00
_cell.angle_beta   90.00
_cell.angle_gamma   90.00
#
_symmetry.space_group_name_H-M   'P 1'
#
loop_
_entity.id
_entity.type
_entity.pdbx_description
1 polymer ?
#
loop_
_entity_poly.entity_id
_entity_poly.type
_entity_poly.pdbx_seq_one_letter_code
_entity_poly.pdbx_strand_id
1 'polypeptide(L)'
;MRLEREQDAEPARGRRPLVLAGAAGFAVGAVVIGLLWTVSGGGNGPAQDARAACASLDRAGPLPNAYVSQATLAPGVIQHITAARDLSAAAAAGSPLYEQLADHLDGVSRMVISLNFADPAGQSHLARAHELCARV
;
A
#
# COMPACT_ATOMS: atom_id res chain seq x y z
N MET A 1 -53.07 -48.27 40.86
CA MET A 1 -53.38 -46.93 40.30
C MET A 1 -52.14 -46.07 40.52
N ARG A 2 -51.20 -46.05 39.57
CA ARG A 2 -51.10 -45.10 38.44
C ARG A 2 -51.08 -43.65 38.92
N LEU A 3 -49.87 -43.16 39.21
CA LEU A 3 -49.50 -41.76 39.08
C LEU A 3 -48.25 -41.71 38.22
N GLU A 4 -48.39 -40.94 37.15
CA GLU A 4 -47.47 -40.73 36.06
C GLU A 4 -46.30 -39.89 36.59
N ARG A 5 -45.07 -40.36 36.41
CA ARG A 5 -43.96 -39.45 36.19
C ARG A 5 -43.69 -39.48 34.71
N GLU A 6 -44.18 -38.46 34.02
CA GLU A 6 -43.58 -37.94 32.81
C GLU A 6 -42.06 -38.06 32.91
N GLN A 7 -41.51 -39.00 32.17
CA GLN A 7 -40.12 -38.90 31.78
C GLN A 7 -40.11 -37.81 30.72
N ASP A 8 -39.83 -36.58 31.16
CA ASP A 8 -39.32 -35.51 30.31
C ASP A 8 -38.09 -36.07 29.59
N ALA A 9 -38.32 -36.63 28.41
CA ALA A 9 -37.28 -36.97 27.48
C ALA A 9 -36.75 -35.66 26.92
N GLU A 10 -35.87 -35.00 27.66
CA GLU A 10 -35.06 -33.92 27.14
C GLU A 10 -34.29 -34.50 25.95
N PRO A 11 -34.61 -34.11 24.70
CA PRO A 11 -33.94 -34.69 23.56
C PRO A 11 -32.49 -34.26 23.67
N ALA A 12 -31.57 -35.22 23.76
CA ALA A 12 -30.14 -34.99 23.73
C ALA A 12 -29.84 -34.10 22.53
N ARG A 13 -29.77 -32.78 22.78
CA ARG A 13 -29.65 -31.75 21.76
C ARG A 13 -28.20 -31.77 21.32
N GLY A 14 -27.87 -32.79 20.54
CA GLY A 14 -26.52 -33.09 20.11
C GLY A 14 -25.93 -31.84 19.52
N ARG A 15 -24.70 -31.48 19.87
CA ARG A 15 -24.05 -30.21 19.49
C ARG A 15 -23.91 -30.01 17.97
N ARG A 16 -24.24 -31.01 17.16
CA ARG A 16 -24.19 -31.03 15.69
C ARG A 16 -24.85 -29.84 14.97
N PRO A 17 -26.07 -29.38 15.29
CA PRO A 17 -26.67 -28.23 14.63
C PRO A 17 -26.00 -26.92 15.03
N LEU A 18 -25.42 -26.81 16.25
CA LEU A 18 -24.62 -25.65 16.64
C LEU A 18 -23.30 -25.58 15.87
N VAL A 19 -22.63 -26.72 15.67
CA VAL A 19 -21.39 -26.76 14.87
C VAL A 19 -21.67 -26.44 13.40
N LEU A 20 -22.76 -26.95 12.83
CA LEU A 20 -23.18 -26.64 11.47
C LEU A 20 -23.52 -25.16 11.28
N ALA A 21 -24.25 -24.55 12.22
CA ALA A 21 -24.53 -23.13 12.21
C ALA A 21 -23.24 -22.29 12.29
N GLY A 22 -22.29 -22.70 13.14
CA GLY A 22 -20.99 -22.05 13.27
C GLY A 22 -20.15 -22.14 11.98
N ALA A 23 -20.09 -23.32 11.36
CA ALA A 23 -19.36 -23.53 10.11
C ALA A 23 -19.97 -22.73 8.95
N ALA A 24 -21.30 -22.66 8.86
CA ALA A 24 -21.99 -21.86 7.87
C ALA A 24 -21.71 -20.36 8.07
N GLY A 25 -21.79 -19.87 9.32
CA GLY A 25 -21.45 -18.49 9.65
C GLY A 25 -19.99 -18.15 9.34
N PHE A 26 -19.06 -19.06 9.63
CA PHE A 26 -17.64 -18.90 9.30
C PHE A 26 -17.40 -18.86 7.80
N ALA A 27 -18.02 -19.76 7.03
CA ALA A 27 -17.90 -19.77 5.58
C ALA A 27 -18.43 -18.46 4.96
N VAL A 28 -19.58 -17.98 5.41
CA VAL A 28 -20.13 -16.68 4.99
C VAL A 28 -19.18 -15.54 5.37
N GLY A 29 -18.66 -15.54 6.60
CA GLY A 29 -17.69 -14.55 7.05
C GLY A 29 -16.40 -14.55 6.22
N ALA A 30 -15.86 -15.72 5.92
CA ALA A 30 -14.65 -15.88 5.11
C ALA A 30 -14.88 -15.43 3.66
N VAL A 31 -16.06 -15.69 3.08
CA VAL A 31 -16.42 -15.21 1.74
C VAL A 31 -16.56 -13.69 1.72
N VAL A 32 -17.21 -13.09 2.73
CA VAL A 32 -17.34 -11.63 2.82
C VAL A 32 -15.97 -10.98 3.00
N ILE A 33 -15.11 -11.52 3.86
CA ILE A 33 -13.73 -11.05 4.05
C ILE A 33 -12.93 -11.23 2.75
N GLY A 34 -13.05 -12.37 2.07
CA GLY A 34 -12.40 -12.63 0.79
C GLY A 34 -12.84 -11.65 -0.30
N LEU A 35 -14.14 -11.36 -0.39
CA LEU A 35 -14.68 -10.36 -1.30
C LEU A 35 -14.20 -8.95 -0.94
N LEU A 36 -14.21 -8.59 0.34
CA LEU A 36 -13.62 -7.35 0.83
C LEU A 36 -12.14 -7.25 0.46
N TRP A 37 -11.37 -8.34 0.46
CA TRP A 37 -9.99 -8.35 -0.01
C TRP A 37 -9.87 -8.13 -1.52
N THR A 38 -10.78 -8.68 -2.33
CA THR A 38 -10.80 -8.44 -3.78
C THR A 38 -11.26 -7.02 -4.15
N VAL A 39 -12.18 -6.43 -3.39
CA VAL A 39 -12.72 -5.08 -3.60
C VAL A 39 -11.84 -4.01 -2.95
N SER A 40 -11.23 -4.31 -1.80
CA SER A 40 -10.12 -3.54 -1.23
C SER A 40 -8.82 -3.81 -1.97
N GLY A 41 -8.89 -4.52 -3.09
CA GLY A 41 -7.88 -4.55 -4.12
C GLY A 41 -7.54 -3.13 -4.51
N GLY A 42 -6.55 -2.57 -3.81
CA GLY A 42 -5.55 -1.81 -4.50
C GLY A 42 -5.16 -2.62 -5.71
N GLY A 43 -5.48 -2.11 -6.89
CA GLY A 43 -5.11 -2.75 -8.13
C GLY A 43 -3.60 -2.85 -8.21
N ASN A 44 -3.04 -4.00 -7.82
CA ASN A 44 -1.66 -4.43 -8.02
C ASN A 44 -1.30 -4.32 -9.51
N GLY A 45 -0.99 -3.11 -9.92
CA GLY A 45 -0.89 -2.75 -11.31
C GLY A 45 0.07 -1.58 -11.44
N PRO A 46 0.80 -1.50 -12.55
CA PRO A 46 1.81 -0.47 -12.77
C PRO A 46 1.32 0.95 -12.49
N ALA A 47 0.06 1.25 -12.85
CA ALA A 47 -0.56 2.55 -12.62
C ALA A 47 -0.83 2.87 -11.14
N GLN A 48 -1.07 1.87 -10.29
CA GLN A 48 -1.22 2.12 -8.86
C GLN A 48 0.12 2.36 -8.19
N ASP A 49 1.14 1.58 -8.56
CA ASP A 49 2.50 1.77 -8.04
C ASP A 49 3.03 3.14 -8.45
N ALA A 50 2.79 3.58 -9.68
CA ALA A 50 3.13 4.94 -10.13
C ALA A 50 2.40 6.02 -9.31
N ARG A 51 1.10 5.87 -9.04
CA ARG A 51 0.34 6.81 -8.19
C ARG A 51 0.84 6.82 -6.75
N ALA A 52 1.18 5.66 -6.20
CA ALA A 52 1.73 5.54 -4.85
C ALA A 52 3.14 6.13 -4.75
N ALA A 53 3.93 6.02 -5.82
CA ALA A 53 5.23 6.67 -5.93
C ALA A 53 5.08 8.20 -5.91
N CYS A 54 4.19 8.73 -6.72
CA CYS A 54 3.91 10.17 -6.77
C CYS A 54 3.34 10.71 -5.45
N ALA A 55 2.45 9.97 -4.80
CA ALA A 55 1.95 10.32 -3.47
C ALA A 55 3.06 10.30 -2.40
N SER A 56 4.06 9.42 -2.54
CA SER A 56 5.20 9.38 -1.63
C SER A 56 6.16 10.55 -1.88
N LEU A 57 6.39 10.92 -3.15
CA LEU A 57 7.15 12.12 -3.51
C LEU A 57 6.49 13.39 -2.93
N ASP A 58 5.17 13.52 -3.04
CA ASP A 58 4.42 14.66 -2.50
C ASP A 58 4.55 14.76 -0.96
N ARG A 59 4.48 13.62 -0.26
CA ARG A 59 4.68 13.55 1.20
C ARG A 59 6.10 13.86 1.65
N ALA A 60 7.10 13.67 0.78
CA ALA A 60 8.46 14.13 1.07
C ALA A 60 8.54 15.66 1.20
N GLY A 61 7.56 16.37 0.61
CA GLY A 61 7.48 17.82 0.66
C GLY A 61 8.56 18.49 -0.21
N PRO A 62 8.66 19.83 -0.13
CA PRO A 62 9.61 20.58 -0.92
C PRO A 62 11.04 20.23 -0.51
N LEU A 63 11.81 19.72 -1.47
CA LEU A 63 13.24 19.51 -1.29
C LEU A 63 13.98 20.85 -1.40
N PRO A 64 15.01 21.09 -0.57
CA PRO A 64 15.82 22.29 -0.68
C PRO A 64 16.54 22.36 -2.03
N ASN A 65 16.90 23.56 -2.45
CA ASN A 65 17.65 23.83 -3.69
C ASN A 65 19.10 24.25 -3.42
N ALA A 66 19.55 24.15 -2.17
CA ALA A 66 20.90 24.48 -1.71
C ALA A 66 21.47 23.33 -0.88
N TYR A 67 22.79 23.34 -0.67
CA TYR A 67 23.43 22.42 0.27
C TYR A 67 22.83 22.60 1.67
N VAL A 68 22.29 21.52 2.20
CA VAL A 68 21.73 21.47 3.55
C VAL A 68 22.27 20.26 4.30
N SER A 69 22.37 20.36 5.62
CA SER A 69 22.72 19.19 6.43
C SER A 69 21.50 18.28 6.58
N GLN A 70 21.73 16.97 6.69
CA GLN A 70 20.66 15.99 6.90
C GLN A 70 19.78 16.31 8.12
N ALA A 71 20.34 16.96 9.14
CA ALA A 71 19.61 17.35 10.34
C ALA A 71 18.55 18.43 10.11
N THR A 72 18.58 19.12 8.97
CA THR A 72 17.59 20.14 8.59
C THR A 72 16.45 19.59 7.73
N LEU A 73 16.56 18.35 7.24
CA LEU A 73 15.48 17.71 6.51
C LEU A 73 14.34 17.36 7.45
N ALA A 74 13.12 17.47 6.95
CA ALA A 74 11.95 16.99 7.67
C ALA A 74 12.09 15.47 7.96
N PRO A 75 11.64 15.00 9.13
CA PRO A 75 11.62 13.58 9.44
C PRO A 75 10.84 12.81 8.36
N GLY A 76 11.42 11.73 7.84
CA GLY A 76 10.75 10.90 6.84
C GLY A 76 11.02 11.26 5.39
N VAL A 77 11.68 12.38 5.06
CA VAL A 77 11.98 12.77 3.67
C VAL A 77 12.70 11.65 2.92
N ILE A 78 13.76 11.10 3.52
CA ILE A 78 14.54 10.02 2.90
C ILE A 78 13.65 8.80 2.66
N GLN A 79 12.87 8.39 3.66
CA GLN A 79 11.96 7.25 3.58
C GLN A 79 10.90 7.43 2.50
N HIS A 80 10.34 8.64 2.37
CA HIS A 80 9.35 8.98 1.37
C HIS A 80 9.94 8.97 -0.05
N ILE A 81 11.15 9.51 -0.22
CA ILE A 81 11.86 9.47 -1.51
C ILE A 81 12.25 8.03 -1.89
N THR A 82 12.76 7.23 -0.95
CA THR A 82 13.10 5.83 -1.24
C THR A 82 11.84 5.02 -1.57
N ALA A 83 10.74 5.25 -0.87
CA ALA A 83 9.45 4.62 -1.20
C ALA A 83 8.97 5.04 -2.60
N ALA A 84 9.10 6.32 -2.96
CA ALA A 84 8.75 6.79 -4.30
C ALA A 84 9.57 6.07 -5.38
N ARG A 85 10.88 5.97 -5.18
CA ARG A 85 11.80 5.24 -6.07
C ARG A 85 11.38 3.78 -6.24
N ASP A 86 11.23 3.05 -5.13
CA ASP A 86 10.96 1.61 -5.17
C ASP A 86 9.61 1.30 -5.83
N LEU A 87 8.58 2.11 -5.55
CA LEU A 87 7.26 1.99 -6.17
C LEU A 87 7.31 2.32 -7.67
N SER A 88 8.03 3.36 -8.08
CA SER A 88 8.19 3.69 -9.50
C SER A 88 8.95 2.61 -10.28
N ALA A 89 9.94 1.97 -9.65
CA ALA A 89 10.65 0.84 -10.23
C ALA A 89 9.73 -0.38 -10.40
N ALA A 90 8.86 -0.66 -9.42
CA ALA A 90 7.83 -1.69 -9.55
C ALA A 90 6.84 -1.38 -10.70
N ALA A 91 6.43 -0.12 -10.82
CA ALA A 91 5.60 0.33 -11.94
C ALA A 91 6.26 0.10 -13.30
N ALA A 92 7.53 0.46 -13.44
CA ALA A 92 8.30 0.26 -14.67
C ALA A 92 8.48 -1.23 -15.01
N ALA A 93 8.70 -2.08 -14.00
CA ALA A 93 8.82 -3.53 -14.17
C ALA A 93 7.53 -4.15 -14.72
N GLY A 94 6.36 -3.61 -14.36
CA GLY A 94 5.08 -4.08 -14.88
C GLY A 94 4.59 -3.35 -16.14
N SER A 95 5.13 -2.18 -16.48
CA SER A 95 4.84 -1.48 -17.74
C SER A 95 5.93 -0.47 -18.13
N PRO A 96 6.43 -0.53 -19.39
CA PRO A 96 7.50 0.36 -19.85
C PRO A 96 7.06 1.84 -19.92
N LEU A 97 5.75 2.11 -19.87
CA LEU A 97 5.21 3.47 -19.81
C LEU A 97 5.74 4.28 -18.61
N TYR A 98 6.15 3.60 -17.53
CA TYR A 98 6.64 4.24 -16.32
C TYR A 98 8.17 4.25 -16.18
N GLU A 99 8.93 3.79 -17.18
CA GLU A 99 10.41 3.80 -17.13
C GLU A 99 10.97 5.20 -16.86
N GLN A 100 10.48 6.23 -17.57
CA GLN A 100 10.93 7.60 -17.36
C GLN A 100 10.66 8.07 -15.92
N LEU A 101 9.53 7.69 -15.34
CA LEU A 101 9.21 8.04 -13.95
C LEU A 101 10.20 7.40 -12.99
N ALA A 102 10.52 6.11 -13.20
CA ALA A 102 11.50 5.38 -12.39
C ALA A 102 12.90 5.99 -12.49
N ASP A 103 13.35 6.33 -13.70
CA ASP A 103 14.67 6.94 -13.93
C ASP A 103 14.80 8.29 -13.23
N HIS A 104 13.76 9.13 -13.30
CA HIS A 104 13.79 10.43 -12.64
C HIS A 104 13.72 10.31 -11.11
N LEU A 105 12.90 9.41 -10.56
CA LEU A 105 12.85 9.18 -9.12
C LEU A 105 14.12 8.52 -8.57
N ASP A 106 14.80 7.68 -9.35
CA ASP A 106 16.12 7.15 -8.99
C ASP A 106 17.17 8.27 -8.93
N GLY A 107 17.17 9.19 -9.91
CA GLY A 107 18.01 10.40 -9.88
C GLY A 107 17.77 11.27 -8.63
N VAL A 108 16.50 11.50 -8.28
CA VAL A 108 16.12 12.22 -7.04
C VAL A 108 16.62 11.49 -5.79
N SER A 109 16.47 10.16 -5.75
CA SER A 109 16.94 9.36 -4.62
C SER A 109 18.46 9.45 -4.46
N ARG A 110 19.25 9.41 -5.54
CA ARG A 110 20.71 9.58 -5.47
C ARG A 110 21.09 10.97 -4.96
N MET A 111 20.39 12.01 -5.40
CA MET A 111 20.58 13.38 -4.90
C MET A 111 20.31 13.45 -3.38
N VAL A 112 19.21 12.88 -2.91
CA VAL A 112 18.82 12.90 -1.49
C VAL A 112 19.79 12.10 -0.63
N ILE A 113 20.22 10.92 -1.09
CA ILE A 113 21.18 10.08 -0.36
C ILE A 113 22.57 10.72 -0.30
N SER A 114 22.98 11.40 -1.37
CA SER A 114 24.25 12.16 -1.39
C SER A 114 24.18 13.51 -0.67
N LEU A 115 22.99 13.92 -0.21
CA LEU A 115 22.69 15.23 0.38
C LEU A 115 23.10 16.42 -0.52
N ASN A 116 23.27 16.17 -1.82
CA ASN A 116 23.76 17.14 -2.79
C ASN A 116 22.59 17.80 -3.54
N PHE A 117 21.73 18.51 -2.80
CA PHE A 117 20.54 19.15 -3.37
C PHE A 117 20.83 20.32 -4.31
N ALA A 118 22.06 20.84 -4.31
CA ALA A 118 22.49 21.89 -5.23
C ALA A 118 22.87 21.35 -6.62
N ASP A 119 22.90 20.03 -6.81
CA ASP A 119 23.21 19.42 -8.10
C ASP A 119 22.12 19.74 -9.15
N PRO A 120 22.46 20.44 -10.25
CA PRO A 120 21.49 20.78 -11.29
C PRO A 120 20.90 19.54 -11.96
N ALA A 121 21.63 18.41 -12.03
CA ALA A 121 21.08 17.18 -12.57
C ALA A 121 19.97 16.63 -11.66
N GLY A 122 20.23 16.49 -10.35
CA GLY A 122 19.22 16.08 -9.36
C GLY A 122 17.97 16.97 -9.35
N GLN A 123 18.14 18.29 -9.45
CA GLN A 123 17.01 19.24 -9.53
C GLN A 123 16.20 19.08 -10.83
N SER A 124 16.86 18.82 -11.96
CA SER A 124 16.19 18.52 -13.22
C SER A 124 15.37 17.23 -13.12
N HIS A 125 15.92 16.18 -12.50
CA HIS A 125 15.19 14.94 -12.25
C HIS A 125 13.96 15.18 -11.35
N LEU A 126 14.08 16.03 -10.32
CA LEU A 126 12.95 16.37 -9.45
C LEU A 126 11.83 17.09 -10.20
N ALA A 127 12.17 18.13 -10.98
CA ALA A 127 11.21 18.86 -11.78
C ALA A 127 10.49 17.94 -12.78
N ARG A 128 11.24 17.05 -13.44
CA ARG A 128 10.68 16.12 -14.42
C ARG A 128 9.84 15.02 -13.77
N ALA A 129 10.22 14.54 -12.59
CA ALA A 129 9.41 13.61 -11.80
C ALA A 129 8.05 14.24 -11.44
N HIS A 130 8.02 15.51 -11.01
CA HIS A 130 6.76 16.20 -10.75
C HIS A 130 5.89 16.34 -12.01
N GLU A 131 6.48 16.68 -13.16
CA GLU A 131 5.75 16.76 -14.42
C GLU A 131 5.18 15.41 -14.87
N LEU A 132 5.93 14.33 -14.68
CA LEU A 132 5.46 12.98 -14.94
C LEU A 132 4.34 12.58 -13.98
N CYS A 133 4.48 12.89 -12.69
CA CYS A 133 3.44 12.66 -11.69
C CYS A 133 2.14 13.43 -11.95
N ALA A 134 2.18 14.58 -12.59
CA ALA A 134 0.99 15.30 -13.02
C ALA A 134 0.21 14.62 -14.16
N ARG A 135 0.82 13.61 -14.82
CA ARG A 135 0.25 12.85 -15.93
C ARG A 135 -0.13 11.41 -15.56
N VAL A 136 0.19 10.98 -14.35
CA VAL A 136 -0.14 9.65 -13.78
C VAL A 136 -1.52 9.69 -13.14
#